data_AF-A0A6F8XYZ3-F1
#
_entry.id   AF-A0A6F8XYZ3-F1
#
_cell.length_a   1.000
_cell.length_b   1.000
_cell.length_c   1.000
_cell.angle_alpha   90.00
_cell.angle_beta   90.00
_cell.angle_gamma   90.00
#
_symmetry.space_group_name_H-M   'P 1'
#
loop_
_entity.id
_entity.type
_entity.pdbx_description
1 polymer ?
#
loop_
_entity_poly.entity_id
_entity_poly.type
_entity_poly.pdbx_seq_one_letter_code
_entity_poly.pdbx_strand_id
1 'polypeptide(L)'
;MPPIPTRIGVYIDGYNLYYGGRAVCGRGTPGWRWLDLRALATSLVTAQRGWPGAAIDRIVYCTARIDGATNPSGNADQEVYLRALAETKSVDLIEYGNYVARVKHAPLATRGPGGVPVVVRPEWPIKVQYPTPIIDGEAAFMVSLLHQEEKGTDVNVASHLLMDILEGRVDGVVVMSNDSDLRLPVQVARQRVPVGLVNPRNTPFAGDLAGLPSEGVGNHWWRRLRQDDYYPHQLPDPAGALTKPLDW
;
A
#
# COMPACT_ATOMS: atom_id res chain seq x y z
N MET A 1 -30.41 14.07 23.80
CA MET A 1 -29.54 14.21 22.63
C MET A 1 -29.20 12.81 22.13
N PRO A 2 -29.27 12.51 20.83
CA PRO A 2 -28.75 11.24 20.32
C PRO A 2 -27.25 11.15 20.64
N PRO A 3 -26.71 9.94 20.87
CA PRO A 3 -25.28 9.77 21.11
C PRO A 3 -24.50 10.28 19.90
N ILE A 4 -23.43 11.04 20.14
CA ILE A 4 -22.53 11.51 19.09
C ILE A 4 -21.84 10.27 18.50
N PRO A 5 -21.91 10.06 17.17
CA PRO A 5 -21.27 8.90 16.54
C PRO A 5 -19.75 8.96 16.72
N THR A 6 -19.14 7.79 16.90
CA THR A 6 -17.67 7.67 17.04
C THR A 6 -17.03 8.01 15.70
N ARG A 7 -16.21 9.07 15.64
CA ARG A 7 -15.60 9.56 14.39
C ARG A 7 -14.40 8.71 14.02
N ILE A 8 -14.46 8.05 12.87
CA ILE A 8 -13.39 7.15 12.40
C ILE A 8 -12.60 7.80 11.27
N GLY A 9 -11.28 7.92 11.46
CA GLY A 9 -10.33 8.21 10.40
C GLY A 9 -9.83 6.94 9.72
N VAL A 10 -9.74 6.94 8.39
CA VAL A 10 -9.23 5.80 7.61
C VAL A 10 -8.00 6.26 6.82
N TYR A 11 -6.88 5.59 7.00
CA TYR A 11 -5.61 5.92 6.38
C TYR A 11 -5.15 4.74 5.54
N ILE A 12 -5.09 4.94 4.22
CA ILE A 12 -4.90 3.87 3.25
C ILE A 12 -3.57 4.06 2.56
N ASP A 13 -2.74 3.02 2.60
CA ASP A 13 -1.54 2.89 1.80
C ASP A 13 -1.92 2.29 0.43
N GLY A 14 -1.96 3.13 -0.60
CA GLY A 14 -2.40 2.72 -1.93
C GLY A 14 -1.50 1.71 -2.60
N TYR A 15 -0.19 1.73 -2.31
CA TYR A 15 0.73 0.74 -2.87
C TYR A 15 0.50 -0.62 -2.20
N ASN A 16 0.48 -0.65 -0.85
CA ASN A 16 0.23 -1.88 -0.12
C ASN A 16 -1.14 -2.48 -0.45
N LEU A 17 -2.16 -1.63 -0.62
CA LEU A 17 -3.51 -2.03 -1.03
C LEU A 17 -3.53 -2.65 -2.43
N TYR A 18 -2.95 -1.99 -3.44
CA TYR A 18 -2.91 -2.49 -4.81
C TYR A 18 -2.18 -3.83 -4.92
N TYR A 19 -0.99 -3.94 -4.33
CA TYR A 19 -0.23 -5.20 -4.38
C TYR A 19 -0.87 -6.30 -3.52
N GLY A 20 -1.60 -5.93 -2.47
CA GLY A 20 -2.44 -6.84 -1.71
C GLY A 20 -3.58 -7.42 -2.54
N GLY A 21 -4.36 -6.57 -3.19
CA GLY A 21 -5.43 -6.98 -4.10
C GLY A 21 -4.89 -7.85 -5.24
N ARG A 22 -3.76 -7.49 -5.83
CA ARG A 22 -3.09 -8.31 -6.86
C ARG A 22 -2.68 -9.69 -6.35
N ALA A 23 -2.22 -9.80 -5.10
CA ALA A 23 -1.86 -11.08 -4.50
C ALA A 23 -3.08 -11.94 -4.18
N VAL A 24 -4.19 -11.32 -3.78
CA VAL A 24 -5.42 -11.99 -3.36
C VAL A 24 -6.31 -12.37 -4.55
N CYS A 25 -6.51 -11.47 -5.52
CA CYS A 25 -7.39 -11.64 -6.68
C CYS A 25 -6.65 -12.16 -7.93
N GLY A 26 -5.32 -12.12 -7.92
CA GLY A 26 -4.48 -12.58 -9.03
C GLY A 26 -4.01 -11.45 -9.96
N ARG A 27 -2.86 -11.68 -10.58
CA ARG A 27 -2.25 -10.75 -11.53
C ARG A 27 -2.99 -10.81 -12.87
N GLY A 28 -3.45 -9.65 -13.35
CA GLY A 28 -4.12 -9.55 -14.65
C GLY A 28 -5.59 -9.99 -14.62
N THR A 29 -6.12 -10.36 -13.46
CA THR A 29 -7.55 -10.62 -13.29
C THR A 29 -8.31 -9.29 -13.27
N PRO A 30 -9.33 -9.08 -14.12
CA PRO A 30 -10.18 -7.88 -14.07
C PRO A 30 -11.20 -7.94 -12.91
N GLY A 31 -11.85 -6.81 -12.63
CA GLY A 31 -13.01 -6.69 -11.75
C GLY A 31 -12.73 -6.29 -10.30
N TRP A 32 -11.47 -6.08 -9.92
CA TRP A 32 -11.10 -5.70 -8.54
C TRP A 32 -10.37 -4.35 -8.43
N ARG A 33 -9.94 -3.76 -9.56
CA ARG A 33 -9.08 -2.56 -9.57
C ARG A 33 -9.87 -1.26 -9.52
N TRP A 34 -11.16 -1.27 -9.85
CA TRP A 34 -12.07 -0.13 -9.78
C TRP A 34 -12.68 0.01 -8.38
N LEU A 35 -11.85 -0.10 -7.35
CA LEU A 35 -12.26 -0.27 -5.96
C LEU A 35 -12.82 1.05 -5.37
N ASP A 36 -14.01 0.99 -4.80
CA ASP A 36 -14.58 2.05 -3.97
C ASP A 36 -14.05 1.91 -2.54
N LEU A 37 -13.11 2.78 -2.19
CA LEU A 37 -12.42 2.80 -0.91
C LEU A 37 -13.35 3.15 0.25
N ARG A 38 -14.31 4.06 0.04
CA ARG A 38 -15.31 4.39 1.07
C ARG A 38 -16.28 3.25 1.29
N ALA A 39 -16.78 2.62 0.22
CA ALA A 39 -17.68 1.47 0.36
C ALA A 39 -16.99 0.32 1.10
N LEU A 40 -15.75 -0.01 0.71
CA LEU A 40 -14.93 -1.00 1.41
C LEU A 40 -14.74 -0.63 2.88
N ALA A 41 -14.21 0.57 3.17
CA ALA A 41 -13.96 1.00 4.54
C ALA A 41 -15.24 0.98 5.41
N THR A 42 -16.37 1.41 4.84
CA THR A 42 -17.68 1.41 5.53
C THR A 42 -18.07 -0.01 5.89
N SER A 43 -17.98 -0.96 4.95
CA SER A 43 -18.26 -2.38 5.21
C SER A 43 -17.37 -2.96 6.30
N LEU A 44 -16.07 -2.63 6.29
CA LEU A 44 -15.10 -3.10 7.29
C LEU A 44 -15.43 -2.57 8.69
N VAL A 45 -15.71 -1.27 8.83
CA VAL A 45 -16.02 -0.59 10.10
C VAL A 45 -17.36 -1.06 10.66
N THR A 46 -18.40 -1.13 9.82
CA THR A 46 -19.76 -1.51 10.25
C THR A 46 -19.82 -2.97 10.72
N ALA A 47 -18.96 -3.84 10.18
CA ALA A 47 -18.83 -5.22 10.63
C ALA A 47 -18.22 -5.36 12.04
N GLN A 48 -17.59 -4.31 12.60
CA GLN A 48 -16.94 -4.36 13.91
C GLN A 48 -17.92 -4.06 15.03
N ARG A 49 -18.10 -5.04 15.93
CA ARG A 49 -18.96 -4.88 17.12
C ARG A 49 -18.35 -3.98 18.20
N GLY A 50 -17.02 -3.82 18.19
CA GLY A 50 -16.30 -3.06 19.22
C GLY A 50 -16.49 -1.55 19.14
N TRP A 51 -16.96 -1.02 18.00
CA TRP A 51 -17.11 0.41 17.76
C TRP A 51 -18.57 0.77 17.44
N PRO A 52 -19.49 0.71 18.43
CA PRO A 52 -20.90 0.97 18.21
C PRO A 52 -21.14 2.42 17.75
N GLY A 53 -21.96 2.59 16.71
CA GLY A 53 -22.27 3.91 16.17
C GLY A 53 -21.06 4.60 15.50
N ALA A 54 -20.04 3.85 15.11
CA ALA A 54 -18.91 4.38 14.35
C ALA A 54 -19.34 4.87 12.97
N ALA A 55 -18.89 6.07 12.63
CA ALA A 55 -19.09 6.68 11.32
C ALA A 55 -17.72 7.12 10.77
N ILE A 56 -17.50 6.90 9.49
CA ILE A 56 -16.30 7.39 8.81
C ILE A 56 -16.40 8.91 8.71
N ASP A 57 -15.47 9.59 9.36
CA ASP A 57 -15.34 11.05 9.32
C ASP A 57 -14.41 11.49 8.19
N ARG A 58 -13.32 10.73 7.98
CA ARG A 58 -12.28 11.06 7.01
C ARG A 58 -11.61 9.84 6.42
N ILE A 59 -11.33 9.85 5.12
CA ILE A 59 -10.50 8.88 4.42
C ILE A 59 -9.34 9.61 3.73
N VAL A 60 -8.11 9.26 4.11
CA VAL A 60 -6.87 9.72 3.46
C VAL A 60 -6.28 8.55 2.68
N TYR A 61 -6.15 8.73 1.36
CA TYR A 61 -5.55 7.77 0.46
C TYR A 61 -4.16 8.27 0.03
N CYS A 62 -3.13 7.64 0.57
CA CYS A 62 -1.75 7.96 0.25
C CYS A 62 -1.28 7.10 -0.91
N THR A 63 -0.77 7.71 -1.98
CA THR A 63 -0.31 6.99 -3.16
C THR A 63 0.75 7.78 -3.91
N ALA A 64 1.38 7.20 -4.92
CA ALA A 64 2.26 7.91 -5.83
C ALA A 64 1.80 7.72 -7.28
N ARG A 65 1.94 8.77 -8.09
CA ARG A 65 1.58 8.73 -9.51
C ARG A 65 2.54 7.82 -10.27
N ILE A 66 2.00 6.88 -11.02
CA ILE A 66 2.77 6.04 -11.94
C ILE A 66 3.46 6.97 -12.94
N ASP A 67 4.76 6.75 -13.18
CA ASP A 67 5.50 7.52 -14.17
C ASP A 67 5.01 7.20 -15.59
N GLY A 68 4.39 8.19 -16.23
CA GLY A 68 3.85 8.06 -17.58
C GLY A 68 4.91 7.88 -18.66
N ALA A 69 6.17 8.25 -18.41
CA ALA A 69 7.25 8.05 -19.38
C ALA A 69 7.62 6.56 -19.51
N THR A 70 7.55 5.81 -18.40
CA THR A 70 7.91 4.39 -18.35
C THR A 70 6.71 3.45 -18.44
N ASN A 71 5.53 3.90 -18.00
CA ASN A 71 4.29 3.15 -18.09
C ASN A 71 3.09 4.04 -18.48
N PRO A 72 2.95 4.40 -19.77
CA PRO A 72 1.89 5.31 -20.22
C PRO A 72 0.48 4.81 -19.94
N SER A 73 0.19 3.53 -20.20
CA SER A 73 -1.14 2.96 -19.99
C SER A 73 -1.50 2.88 -18.50
N GLY A 74 -0.57 2.42 -17.66
CA GLY A 74 -0.77 2.40 -16.22
C GLY A 74 -0.98 3.78 -15.62
N ASN A 75 -0.26 4.80 -16.11
CA ASN A 75 -0.47 6.19 -15.71
C ASN A 75 -1.86 6.69 -16.11
N ALA A 76 -2.29 6.45 -17.35
CA ALA A 76 -3.61 6.87 -17.82
C ALA A 76 -4.75 6.21 -17.02
N ASP A 77 -4.68 4.89 -16.81
CA ASP A 77 -5.67 4.16 -16.03
C ASP A 77 -5.72 4.65 -14.57
N GLN A 78 -4.56 4.88 -13.96
CA GLN A 78 -4.49 5.37 -12.58
C GLN A 78 -5.05 6.80 -12.49
N GLU A 79 -4.74 7.69 -13.43
CA GLU A 79 -5.28 9.05 -13.42
C GLU A 79 -6.82 9.03 -13.48
N VAL A 80 -7.40 8.17 -14.33
CA VAL A 80 -8.86 7.96 -14.40
C VAL A 80 -9.41 7.50 -13.05
N TYR A 81 -8.75 6.54 -12.39
CA TYR A 81 -9.17 6.05 -11.08
C TYR A 81 -9.07 7.10 -9.97
N LEU A 82 -7.95 7.83 -9.88
CA LEU A 82 -7.76 8.87 -8.87
C LEU A 82 -8.80 9.99 -9.00
N ARG A 83 -9.13 10.36 -10.25
CA ARG A 83 -10.21 11.31 -10.51
C ARG A 83 -11.58 10.73 -10.12
N ALA A 84 -11.85 9.46 -10.41
CA ALA A 84 -13.11 8.82 -10.04
C ALA A 84 -13.29 8.71 -8.52
N LEU A 85 -12.21 8.44 -7.77
CA LEU A 85 -12.22 8.47 -6.31
C LEU A 85 -12.60 9.85 -5.77
N ALA A 86 -12.07 10.91 -6.37
CA ALA A 86 -12.38 12.29 -5.98
C ALA A 86 -13.81 12.70 -6.38
N GLU A 87 -14.23 12.43 -7.61
CA GLU A 87 -15.56 12.79 -8.13
C GLU A 87 -16.70 12.08 -7.37
N THR A 88 -16.51 10.81 -7.01
CA THR A 88 -17.49 10.04 -6.23
C THR A 88 -17.37 10.23 -4.73
N LYS A 89 -16.40 11.04 -4.26
CA LYS A 89 -16.06 11.21 -2.85
C LYS A 89 -15.75 9.89 -2.14
N SER A 90 -15.21 8.91 -2.85
CA SER A 90 -14.73 7.66 -2.28
C SER A 90 -13.56 7.87 -1.30
N VAL A 91 -12.90 9.04 -1.37
CA VAL A 91 -11.90 9.50 -0.39
C VAL A 91 -12.09 10.99 -0.12
N ASP A 92 -11.58 11.48 1.01
CA ASP A 92 -11.63 12.91 1.38
C ASP A 92 -10.33 13.64 1.01
N LEU A 93 -9.21 12.92 0.99
CA LEU A 93 -7.91 13.43 0.58
C LEU A 93 -7.12 12.36 -0.16
N ILE A 94 -6.50 12.74 -1.28
CA ILE A 94 -5.44 11.96 -1.94
C ILE A 94 -4.12 12.67 -1.65
N GLU A 95 -3.23 11.99 -0.93
CA GLU A 95 -1.91 12.52 -0.60
C GLU A 95 -0.86 11.85 -1.50
N TYR A 96 -0.04 12.66 -2.16
CA TYR A 96 0.90 12.17 -3.16
C TYR A 96 2.31 12.03 -2.60
N GLY A 97 2.82 10.80 -2.64
CA GLY A 97 4.25 10.52 -2.58
C GLY A 97 4.94 10.85 -3.90
N ASN A 98 6.24 10.61 -3.97
CA ASN A 98 7.06 10.90 -5.14
C ASN A 98 7.75 9.62 -5.66
N TYR A 99 7.98 9.55 -6.96
CA TYR A 99 8.87 8.54 -7.54
C TYR A 99 10.26 9.14 -7.75
N VAL A 100 11.26 8.40 -7.29
CA VAL A 100 12.66 8.69 -7.59
C VAL A 100 13.15 7.66 -8.60
N ALA A 101 13.44 8.12 -9.81
CA ALA A 101 14.11 7.34 -10.83
C ALA A 101 15.61 7.65 -10.81
N ARG A 102 16.44 6.62 -10.74
CA ARG A 102 17.89 6.73 -10.80
C ARG A 102 18.49 5.55 -11.53
N VAL A 103 19.63 5.75 -12.17
CA VAL A 103 20.45 4.65 -12.65
C VAL A 103 21.20 4.07 -11.45
N LYS A 104 21.04 2.77 -11.20
CA LYS A 104 21.87 2.03 -10.24
C LYS A 104 22.82 1.12 -11.00
N HIS A 105 24.06 1.05 -10.53
CA HIS A 105 25.03 0.06 -10.98
C HIS A 105 25.04 -1.09 -9.97
N ALA A 106 24.86 -2.32 -10.44
CA ALA A 106 24.87 -3.50 -9.60
C ALA A 106 25.56 -4.67 -10.32
N PRO A 107 26.11 -5.66 -9.59
CA PRO A 107 26.60 -6.88 -10.20
C PRO A 107 25.48 -7.62 -10.96
N LEU A 108 25.80 -8.14 -12.14
CA LEU A 108 24.94 -9.04 -12.88
C LEU A 108 24.71 -10.30 -12.04
N ALA A 109 23.46 -10.71 -11.92
CA ALA A 109 23.10 -11.92 -11.20
C ALA A 109 22.05 -12.73 -11.98
N THR A 110 22.10 -14.05 -11.83
CA THR A 110 21.04 -14.97 -12.25
C THR A 110 20.20 -15.40 -11.06
N ARG A 111 19.02 -15.96 -11.34
CA ARG A 111 18.12 -16.47 -10.31
C ARG A 111 18.60 -17.84 -9.84
N GLY A 112 19.09 -17.92 -8.60
CA GLY A 112 19.45 -19.17 -7.96
C GLY A 112 18.28 -19.92 -7.31
N PRO A 113 18.56 -21.05 -6.64
CA PRO A 113 17.57 -21.79 -5.87
C PRO A 113 16.86 -20.90 -4.84
N GLY A 114 15.53 -21.04 -4.73
CA GLY A 114 14.74 -20.20 -3.82
C GLY A 114 14.64 -18.72 -4.21
N GLY A 115 15.17 -18.32 -5.38
CA GLY A 115 15.17 -16.92 -5.83
C GLY A 115 16.32 -16.09 -5.29
N VAL A 116 17.28 -16.69 -4.58
CA VAL A 116 18.49 -16.01 -4.12
C VAL A 116 19.32 -15.57 -5.34
N PRO A 117 19.77 -14.30 -5.40
CA PRO A 117 20.60 -13.83 -6.51
C PRO A 117 21.98 -14.48 -6.48
N VAL A 118 22.39 -15.05 -7.60
CA VAL A 118 23.74 -15.63 -7.80
C VAL A 118 24.51 -14.73 -8.74
N VAL A 119 25.57 -14.08 -8.25
CA VAL A 119 26.39 -13.16 -9.05
C VAL A 119 27.08 -13.92 -10.18
N VAL A 120 26.94 -13.42 -11.40
CA VAL A 120 27.61 -13.96 -12.58
C VAL A 120 29.07 -13.53 -12.55
N ARG A 121 29.96 -14.51 -12.46
CA ARG A 121 31.41 -14.31 -12.50
C ARG A 121 31.93 -14.47 -13.94
N PRO A 122 33.01 -13.78 -14.31
CA PRO A 122 33.66 -13.99 -15.60
C PRO A 122 34.21 -15.42 -15.72
N GLU A 123 33.70 -16.19 -16.68
CA GLU A 123 34.11 -17.57 -16.96
C GLU A 123 34.02 -17.84 -18.47
N TRP A 124 34.63 -18.93 -18.98
CA TRP A 124 34.47 -19.27 -20.41
C TRP A 124 32.98 -19.44 -20.76
N PRO A 125 32.48 -18.83 -21.86
CA PRO A 125 33.25 -18.26 -22.96
C PRO A 125 33.60 -16.77 -22.89
N ILE A 126 33.16 -16.04 -21.86
CA ILE A 126 33.41 -14.61 -21.70
C ILE A 126 34.13 -14.37 -20.37
N LYS A 127 35.46 -14.19 -20.41
CA LYS A 127 36.30 -13.90 -19.25
C LYS A 127 37.00 -12.54 -19.38
N VAL A 128 37.41 -11.97 -18.25
CA VAL A 128 38.23 -10.75 -18.20
C VAL A 128 39.70 -11.14 -18.36
N GLN A 129 40.40 -10.52 -19.31
CA GLN A 129 41.85 -10.67 -19.46
C GLN A 129 42.55 -9.52 -18.71
N TYR A 130 43.49 -9.87 -17.84
CA TYR A 130 44.32 -8.90 -17.13
C TYR A 130 45.72 -8.82 -17.75
N PRO A 131 46.35 -7.64 -17.81
CA PRO A 131 47.72 -7.46 -18.31
C PRO A 131 48.79 -8.03 -17.36
N THR A 132 48.44 -8.30 -16.10
CA THR A 132 49.33 -8.90 -15.08
C THR A 132 48.55 -9.96 -14.30
N PRO A 133 49.21 -10.98 -13.70
CA PRO A 133 48.55 -11.95 -12.83
C PRO A 133 48.14 -11.25 -11.53
N ILE A 134 46.92 -10.70 -11.53
CA ILE A 134 46.22 -10.27 -10.33
C ILE A 134 45.70 -11.54 -9.67
N ILE A 135 45.78 -11.61 -8.34
CA ILE A 135 45.18 -12.69 -7.54
C ILE A 135 43.71 -12.82 -7.92
N ASP A 136 43.33 -14.03 -8.31
CA ASP A 136 41.99 -14.42 -8.73
C ASP A 136 40.88 -13.95 -7.76
N GLY A 137 39.75 -13.53 -8.33
CA GLY A 137 38.45 -13.75 -7.68
C GLY A 137 37.43 -12.60 -7.67
N GLU A 138 37.80 -11.35 -7.97
CA GLU A 138 36.91 -10.22 -7.64
C GLU A 138 36.13 -9.59 -8.78
N ALA A 139 36.48 -9.81 -10.05
CA ALA A 139 35.70 -9.21 -11.13
C ALA A 139 34.26 -9.75 -11.17
N ALA A 140 33.35 -8.83 -11.46
CA ALA A 140 31.94 -9.11 -11.71
C ALA A 140 31.52 -8.32 -12.95
N PHE A 141 30.60 -8.88 -13.73
CA PHE A 141 29.91 -8.08 -14.73
C PHE A 141 29.02 -7.08 -14.00
N MET A 142 29.03 -5.82 -14.45
CA MET A 142 28.20 -4.76 -13.90
C MET A 142 27.10 -4.43 -14.89
N VAL A 143 25.90 -4.17 -14.38
CA VAL A 143 24.76 -3.68 -15.17
C VAL A 143 24.30 -2.33 -14.66
N SER A 144 23.94 -1.45 -15.58
CA SER A 144 23.21 -0.21 -15.31
C SER A 144 21.72 -0.52 -15.43
N LEU A 145 20.99 -0.43 -14.32
CA LEU A 145 19.54 -0.65 -14.30
C LEU A 145 18.80 0.63 -13.95
N LEU A 146 17.68 0.85 -14.62
CA LEU A 146 16.70 1.84 -14.19
C LEU A 146 16.10 1.35 -12.88
N HIS A 147 16.38 2.06 -11.79
CA HIS A 147 15.81 1.81 -10.49
C HIS A 147 14.78 2.89 -10.18
N GLN A 148 13.52 2.47 -10.11
CA GLN A 148 12.41 3.32 -9.67
C GLN A 148 12.02 2.91 -8.26
N GLU A 149 11.88 3.90 -7.39
CA GLU A 149 11.53 3.73 -5.99
C GLU A 149 10.42 4.73 -5.67
N GLU A 150 9.31 4.22 -5.15
CA GLU A 150 8.28 5.06 -4.53
C GLU A 150 8.81 5.55 -3.18
N LYS A 151 8.56 6.82 -2.86
CA LYS A 151 8.97 7.43 -1.60
C LYS A 151 7.85 8.25 -0.99
N GLY A 152 7.66 8.07 0.32
CA GLY A 152 6.92 8.97 1.18
C GLY A 152 5.47 8.58 1.42
N THR A 153 4.92 7.57 0.74
CA THR A 153 3.55 7.11 1.01
C THR A 153 3.39 6.64 2.46
N ASP A 154 4.34 5.88 2.98
CA ASP A 154 4.43 5.43 4.38
C ASP A 154 4.49 6.60 5.38
N VAL A 155 5.35 7.59 5.11
CA VAL A 155 5.49 8.82 5.91
C VAL A 155 4.19 9.62 5.90
N ASN A 156 3.52 9.72 4.75
CA ASN A 156 2.25 10.42 4.61
C ASN A 156 1.13 9.74 5.40
N VAL A 157 1.02 8.41 5.33
CA VAL A 157 0.06 7.64 6.14
C VAL A 157 0.31 7.89 7.63
N ALA A 158 1.56 7.74 8.08
CA ALA A 158 1.94 7.95 9.48
C ALA A 158 1.65 9.37 9.96
N SER A 159 1.95 10.37 9.13
CA SER A 159 1.77 11.79 9.48
C SER A 159 0.30 12.14 9.62
N HIS A 160 -0.53 11.84 8.63
CA HIS A 160 -1.97 12.13 8.70
C HIS A 160 -2.65 11.39 9.85
N LEU A 161 -2.28 10.12 10.05
CA LEU A 161 -2.76 9.31 11.18
C LEU A 161 -2.49 10.00 12.52
N LEU A 162 -1.23 10.37 12.78
CA LEU A 162 -0.85 10.94 14.06
C LEU A 162 -1.36 12.37 14.24
N MET A 163 -1.38 13.19 13.19
CA MET A 163 -1.93 14.55 13.24
C MET A 163 -3.40 14.55 13.65
N ASP A 164 -4.24 13.75 12.99
CA ASP A 164 -5.67 13.73 13.27
C ASP A 164 -5.98 13.18 14.68
N ILE A 165 -5.19 12.20 15.16
CA ILE A 165 -5.31 11.69 16.53
C ILE A 165 -4.90 12.77 17.55
N LEU A 166 -3.75 13.42 17.36
CA LEU A 166 -3.21 14.38 18.32
C LEU A 166 -4.04 15.67 18.37
N GLU A 167 -4.71 16.02 17.28
CA GLU A 167 -5.64 17.15 17.22
C GLU A 167 -7.07 16.79 17.69
N GLY A 168 -7.32 15.52 18.06
CA GLY A 168 -8.64 15.07 18.54
C GLY A 168 -9.74 15.12 17.46
N ARG A 169 -9.37 15.05 16.18
CA ARG A 169 -10.31 15.05 15.05
C ARG A 169 -11.08 13.74 14.92
N VAL A 170 -10.47 12.65 15.36
CA VAL A 170 -11.01 11.29 15.27
C VAL A 170 -10.97 10.61 16.64
N ASP A 171 -11.95 9.73 16.87
CA ASP A 171 -12.12 8.98 18.11
C ASP A 171 -11.63 7.52 17.96
N GLY A 172 -11.43 7.07 16.72
CA GLY A 172 -10.86 5.77 16.36
C GLY A 172 -10.27 5.82 14.95
N VAL A 173 -9.38 4.88 14.62
CA VAL A 173 -8.65 4.92 13.33
C VAL A 173 -8.52 3.55 12.69
N VAL A 174 -8.68 3.49 11.36
CA VAL A 174 -8.38 2.31 10.56
C VAL A 174 -7.15 2.59 9.71
N VAL A 175 -6.13 1.73 9.82
CA VAL A 175 -4.95 1.77 8.96
C VAL A 175 -5.02 0.58 8.01
N MET A 176 -5.05 0.85 6.71
CA MET A 176 -5.09 -0.16 5.67
C MET A 176 -3.71 -0.29 5.03
N SER A 177 -2.85 -1.07 5.69
CA SER A 177 -1.51 -1.43 5.24
C SER A 177 -0.99 -2.62 6.05
N ASN A 178 0.01 -3.31 5.51
CA ASN A 178 0.80 -4.32 6.22
C ASN A 178 2.31 -4.01 6.13
N ASP A 179 2.65 -2.73 6.01
CA ASP A 179 4.04 -2.27 6.01
C ASP A 179 4.60 -2.17 7.44
N SER A 180 5.72 -2.84 7.71
CA SER A 180 6.40 -2.81 9.00
C SER A 180 6.92 -1.42 9.37
N ASP A 181 7.16 -0.55 8.41
CA ASP A 181 7.64 0.81 8.68
C ASP A 181 6.59 1.65 9.43
N LEU A 182 5.31 1.24 9.38
CA LEU A 182 4.22 1.83 10.16
C LEU A 182 4.16 1.33 11.62
N ARG A 183 5.13 0.53 12.09
CA ARG A 183 5.16 0.01 13.47
C ARG A 183 5.01 1.12 14.51
N LEU A 184 5.90 2.11 14.48
CA LEU A 184 5.91 3.19 15.47
C LEU A 184 4.61 4.00 15.46
N PRO A 185 4.12 4.54 14.32
CA PRO A 185 2.89 5.33 14.32
C PRO A 185 1.67 4.51 14.77
N VAL A 186 1.57 3.22 14.42
CA VAL A 186 0.49 2.35 14.90
C VAL A 186 0.58 2.14 16.42
N GLN A 187 1.77 1.87 16.96
CA GLN A 187 1.96 1.74 18.42
C GLN A 187 1.56 3.02 19.16
N VAL A 188 1.97 4.18 18.64
CA VAL A 188 1.63 5.50 19.21
C VAL A 188 0.12 5.78 19.12
N ALA A 189 -0.54 5.35 18.04
CA ALA A 189 -2.00 5.46 17.88
C ALA A 189 -2.75 4.60 18.89
N ARG A 190 -2.32 3.35 19.12
CA ARG A 190 -2.95 2.42 20.08
C ARG A 190 -2.97 2.96 21.51
N GLN A 191 -2.01 3.80 21.89
CA GLN A 191 -1.99 4.44 23.20
C GLN A 191 -3.02 5.56 23.37
N ARG A 192 -3.72 5.98 22.30
CA ARG A 192 -4.61 7.15 22.32
C ARG A 192 -6.04 6.84 21.87
N VAL A 193 -6.19 6.03 20.83
CA VAL A 193 -7.50 5.71 20.22
C VAL A 193 -7.57 4.23 19.83
N PRO A 194 -8.77 3.63 19.79
CA PRO A 194 -8.94 2.31 19.18
C PRO A 194 -8.44 2.30 17.73
N VAL A 195 -7.82 1.17 17.35
CA VAL A 195 -7.12 1.02 16.05
C VAL A 195 -7.59 -0.26 15.37
N GLY A 196 -8.08 -0.12 14.14
CA GLY A 196 -8.31 -1.22 13.22
C GLY A 196 -7.14 -1.36 12.25
N LEU A 197 -6.42 -2.48 12.27
CA LEU A 197 -5.38 -2.75 11.30
C LEU A 197 -5.90 -3.70 10.22
N VAL A 198 -5.94 -3.22 8.98
CA VAL A 198 -6.40 -3.97 7.82
C VAL A 198 -5.21 -4.34 6.95
N ASN A 199 -4.92 -5.64 6.86
CA ASN A 199 -3.91 -6.17 5.95
C ASN A 199 -4.53 -6.43 4.57
N PRO A 200 -4.10 -5.75 3.51
CA PRO A 200 -4.60 -5.97 2.16
C PRO A 200 -4.22 -7.33 1.56
N ARG A 201 -3.31 -8.07 2.19
CA ARG A 201 -2.86 -9.39 1.77
C ARG A 201 -3.52 -10.49 2.61
N ASN A 202 -3.68 -11.66 2.01
CA ASN A 202 -4.06 -12.88 2.73
C ASN A 202 -2.84 -13.60 3.35
N THR A 203 -1.90 -12.84 3.92
CA THR A 203 -0.72 -13.35 4.64
C THR A 203 -0.81 -13.01 6.13
N PRO A 204 0.00 -13.62 7.00
CA PRO A 204 0.17 -13.13 8.35
C PRO A 204 0.49 -11.62 8.37
N PHE A 205 0.04 -10.94 9.42
CA PHE A 205 0.47 -9.57 9.68
C PHE A 205 1.98 -9.54 9.86
N ALA A 206 2.63 -8.45 9.45
CA ALA A 206 4.03 -8.23 9.79
C ALA A 206 4.19 -8.35 11.32
N GLY A 207 5.21 -9.07 11.79
CA GLY A 207 5.40 -9.32 13.23
C GLY A 207 5.44 -8.03 14.04
N ASP A 208 6.03 -7.00 13.45
CA ASP A 208 6.13 -5.64 13.97
C ASP A 208 4.79 -4.90 14.10
N LEU A 209 3.76 -5.31 13.35
CA LEU A 209 2.41 -4.77 13.42
C LEU A 209 1.47 -5.60 14.29
N ALA A 210 1.93 -6.74 14.81
CA ALA A 210 1.18 -7.55 15.74
C ALA A 210 0.86 -6.75 17.02
N GLY A 211 -0.13 -7.21 17.77
CA GLY A 211 -0.55 -6.58 19.02
C GLY A 211 -1.69 -7.32 19.67
N LEU A 212 -2.14 -6.77 20.81
CA LEU A 212 -3.25 -7.33 21.59
C LEU A 212 -4.46 -6.40 21.51
N PRO A 213 -5.70 -6.93 21.46
CA PRO A 213 -6.91 -6.11 21.49
C PRO A 213 -7.01 -5.15 22.68
N SER A 214 -6.33 -5.46 23.79
CA SER A 214 -6.31 -4.69 25.04
C SER A 214 -5.06 -3.82 25.20
N GLU A 215 -4.18 -3.75 24.20
CA GLU A 215 -3.01 -2.86 24.24
C GLU A 215 -3.47 -1.39 24.34
N GLY A 216 -2.72 -0.52 25.04
CA GLY A 216 -3.05 0.91 25.12
C GLY A 216 -4.48 1.18 25.61
N VAL A 217 -5.29 1.87 24.81
CA VAL A 217 -6.70 2.17 25.15
C VAL A 217 -7.65 0.99 24.89
N GLY A 218 -7.19 -0.05 24.20
CA GLY A 218 -7.95 -1.24 23.88
C GLY A 218 -8.95 -1.07 22.73
N ASN A 219 -9.79 -2.09 22.53
CA ASN A 219 -10.71 -2.22 21.40
C ASN A 219 -10.02 -2.15 20.02
N HIS A 220 -8.78 -2.63 19.95
CA HIS A 220 -8.08 -2.83 18.70
C HIS A 220 -8.57 -4.09 17.99
N TRP A 221 -8.58 -4.06 16.65
CA TRP A 221 -8.96 -5.21 15.84
C TRP A 221 -8.10 -5.33 14.60
N TRP A 222 -8.04 -6.54 14.06
CA TRP A 222 -7.22 -6.89 12.91
C TRP A 222 -8.08 -7.62 11.89
N ARG A 223 -7.99 -7.24 10.62
CA ARG A 223 -8.69 -7.93 9.52
C ARG A 223 -7.78 -8.10 8.31
N ARG A 224 -7.87 -9.24 7.66
CA ARG A 224 -7.22 -9.48 6.36
C ARG A 224 -8.26 -9.36 5.27
N LEU A 225 -7.92 -8.70 4.18
CA LEU A 225 -8.78 -8.62 3.01
C LEU A 225 -8.73 -9.93 2.22
N ARG A 226 -9.89 -10.30 1.69
CA ARG A 226 -10.12 -11.47 0.83
C ARG A 226 -10.74 -11.01 -0.48
N GLN A 227 -10.84 -11.90 -1.46
CA GLN A 227 -11.48 -11.60 -2.75
C GLN A 227 -12.89 -11.01 -2.55
N ASP A 228 -13.65 -11.55 -1.60
CA ASP A 228 -15.00 -11.09 -1.25
C ASP A 228 -15.04 -9.67 -0.65
N ASP A 229 -13.90 -9.11 -0.25
CA ASP A 229 -13.80 -7.70 0.14
C ASP A 229 -13.50 -6.81 -1.08
N TYR A 230 -12.82 -7.31 -2.12
CA TYR A 230 -12.48 -6.51 -3.29
C TYR A 230 -13.63 -6.43 -4.31
N TYR A 231 -14.12 -7.59 -4.76
CA TYR A 231 -15.09 -7.66 -5.87
C TYR A 231 -16.42 -6.95 -5.63
N PRO A 232 -17.01 -6.97 -4.41
CA PRO A 232 -18.30 -6.31 -4.19
C PRO A 232 -18.21 -4.79 -4.02
N HIS A 233 -17.03 -4.24 -3.70
CA HIS A 233 -16.86 -2.81 -3.42
C HIS A 233 -16.24 -2.09 -4.61
N GLN A 234 -16.85 -2.19 -5.79
CA GLN A 234 -16.40 -1.45 -6.97
C GLN A 234 -17.17 -0.14 -7.09
N LEU A 235 -16.49 0.90 -7.58
CA LEU A 235 -17.13 2.15 -7.98
C LEU A 235 -18.18 1.87 -9.08
N PRO A 236 -19.23 2.70 -9.20
CA PRO A 236 -20.13 2.61 -10.34
C PRO A 236 -19.39 2.81 -11.67
N ASP A 237 -19.95 2.28 -12.76
CA ASP A 237 -19.43 2.46 -14.11
C ASP A 237 -20.57 2.97 -15.03
N PRO A 238 -20.55 4.26 -15.43
CA PRO A 238 -19.52 5.25 -15.14
C PRO A 238 -19.55 5.77 -13.70
N ALA A 239 -18.38 6.17 -13.19
CA ALA A 239 -18.23 6.93 -11.95
C ALA A 239 -18.28 8.43 -12.28
N GLY A 240 -19.48 9.01 -12.24
CA GLY A 240 -19.68 10.37 -12.75
C GLY A 240 -19.54 10.39 -14.27
N ALA A 241 -18.56 11.15 -14.78
CA ALA A 241 -18.25 11.20 -16.23
C ALA A 241 -17.13 10.21 -16.63
N LEU A 242 -16.57 9.47 -15.68
CA LEU A 242 -15.40 8.61 -15.90
C LEU A 242 -15.81 7.16 -16.06
N THR A 243 -15.45 6.57 -17.20
CA THR A 243 -15.65 5.15 -17.47
C THR A 243 -14.51 4.33 -16.87
N LYS A 244 -14.84 3.17 -16.31
CA LYS A 244 -13.85 2.22 -15.82
C LYS A 244 -12.91 1.79 -16.96
N PRO A 245 -11.58 1.74 -16.75
CA PRO A 245 -10.66 1.21 -17.74
C PRO A 245 -11.02 -0.22 -18.15
N LEU A 246 -10.89 -0.56 -19.43
CA LEU A 246 -11.40 -1.82 -20.00
C LEU A 246 -10.86 -3.07 -19.30
N ASP A 247 -9.60 -3.06 -18.89
CA ASP A 247 -8.95 -4.19 -18.25
C ASP A 247 -9.18 -4.25 -16.72
N TRP A 248 -9.88 -3.27 -16.13
CA TRP A 248 -9.97 -3.10 -14.67
C TRP A 248 -11.15 -3.80 -13.98
#